data_AF-A0A2V2EXU2-F1
#
_entry.id   AF-A0A2V2EXU2-F1
#
_cell.length_a   1.000
_cell.length_b   1.000
_cell.length_c   1.000
_cell.angle_alpha   90.00
_cell.angle_beta   90.00
_cell.angle_gamma   90.00
#
_symmetry.space_group_name_H-M   'P 1'
#
loop_
_entity.id
_entity.type
_entity.pdbx_description
1 polymer ?
#
loop_
_entity_poly.entity_id
_entity_poly.type
_entity_poly.pdbx_seq_one_letter_code
_entity_poly.pdbx_strand_id
1 'polypeptide(L)'
;MGEMNTLSGMLYCADCGKRMYLCRCTTMKQAEYFNCSSYRKALKRTCASHQITVKAVETLLLEDLRRTVRFAKSQKQTFLQLLQNNADEKEKLELKANTHELTAAEERIKALDKIIQSLCEDKVAGKLSEERCLKLSETYESEQAGLTEKVKALKATL
;
A
#
# COMPACT_ATOMS: atom_id res chain seq x y z
N MET A 1 -19.71 20.65 -5.92
CA MET A 1 -19.29 19.27 -5.61
C MET A 1 -20.46 18.60 -4.89
N GLY A 2 -20.88 17.42 -5.32
CA GLY A 2 -21.95 16.68 -4.62
C GLY A 2 -21.39 15.91 -3.43
N GLU A 3 -22.25 15.56 -2.48
CA GLU A 3 -21.88 14.77 -1.29
C GLU A 3 -21.12 13.50 -1.66
N MET A 4 -20.20 13.07 -0.80
CA MET A 4 -19.45 11.85 -1.02
C MET A 4 -20.32 10.64 -0.67
N ASN A 5 -20.47 9.71 -1.60
CA ASN A 5 -21.15 8.45 -1.32
C ASN A 5 -20.32 7.63 -0.32
N THR A 6 -20.99 6.87 0.55
CA THR A 6 -20.39 6.05 1.61
C THR A 6 -19.39 5.02 1.10
N LEU A 7 -19.55 4.55 -0.15
CA LEU A 7 -18.69 3.57 -0.81
C LEU A 7 -17.58 4.20 -1.66
N SER A 8 -17.42 5.53 -1.59
CA SER A 8 -16.40 6.25 -2.34
C SER A 8 -14.99 5.76 -1.96
N GLY A 9 -14.22 5.35 -2.98
CA GLY A 9 -12.85 4.86 -2.80
C GLY A 9 -12.73 3.38 -2.38
N MET A 10 -13.87 2.69 -2.17
CA MET A 10 -13.87 1.29 -1.72
C MET A 10 -13.94 0.28 -2.89
N LEU A 11 -14.40 0.69 -4.07
CA LEU A 11 -14.60 -0.21 -5.20
C LEU A 11 -13.42 -0.19 -6.18
N TYR A 12 -13.05 -1.40 -6.63
CA TYR A 12 -11.99 -1.65 -7.59
C TYR A 12 -12.50 -2.55 -8.72
N CYS A 13 -12.04 -2.30 -9.94
CA CYS A 13 -12.37 -3.11 -11.10
C CYS A 13 -11.67 -4.46 -11.00
N ALA A 14 -12.41 -5.57 -11.14
CA ALA A 14 -11.86 -6.92 -11.06
C ALA A 14 -10.77 -7.18 -12.12
N ASP A 15 -10.94 -6.62 -13.32
CA ASP A 15 -10.08 -6.94 -14.46
C ASP A 15 -8.75 -6.18 -14.46
N CYS A 16 -8.75 -4.89 -14.07
CA CYS A 16 -7.55 -4.06 -14.11
C CYS A 16 -7.05 -3.59 -12.74
N GLY A 17 -7.75 -3.94 -11.65
CA GLY A 17 -7.41 -3.53 -10.29
C GLY A 17 -7.51 -2.02 -10.03
N LYS A 18 -7.90 -1.18 -11.00
CA LYS A 18 -8.02 0.27 -10.78
C LYS A 18 -9.33 0.63 -10.09
N ARG A 19 -9.31 1.75 -9.36
CA ARG A 19 -10.49 2.28 -8.64
C ARG A 19 -11.68 2.50 -9.57
N MET A 20 -12.88 2.31 -9.05
CA MET A 20 -14.13 2.67 -9.72
C MET A 20 -14.65 4.00 -9.16
N TYR A 21 -15.19 4.85 -10.03
CA TYR A 21 -15.71 6.17 -9.67
C TYR A 21 -17.22 6.22 -9.79
N LEU A 22 -17.87 6.87 -8.84
CA LEU A 22 -19.31 7.11 -8.85
C LEU A 22 -19.70 8.03 -10.01
N CYS A 23 -20.69 7.57 -10.77
CA CYS A 23 -21.40 8.30 -11.80
C CYS A 23 -22.79 8.67 -11.27
N ARG A 24 -23.10 9.97 -11.31
CA ARG A 24 -24.41 10.50 -10.96
C ARG A 24 -25.08 11.00 -12.22
N CYS A 25 -26.28 10.52 -12.46
CA CYS A 25 -27.10 10.99 -13.56
C CYS A 25 -28.06 12.05 -13.01
N THR A 26 -27.82 13.33 -13.35
CA THR A 26 -28.66 14.44 -12.91
C THR A 26 -29.82 14.73 -13.88
N THR A 27 -29.69 14.28 -15.12
CA THR A 27 -30.62 14.61 -16.22
C THR A 27 -31.53 13.46 -16.64
N MET A 28 -31.20 12.21 -16.29
CA MET A 28 -31.93 11.00 -16.68
C MET A 28 -32.30 10.19 -15.43
N LYS A 29 -33.41 9.43 -15.49
CA LYS A 29 -33.86 8.48 -14.44
C LYS A 29 -32.95 7.24 -14.33
N GLN A 30 -31.64 7.40 -14.44
CA GLN A 30 -30.68 6.33 -14.28
C GLN A 30 -30.18 6.30 -12.84
N ALA A 31 -30.20 5.12 -12.23
CA ALA A 31 -29.65 4.91 -10.90
C ALA A 31 -28.15 5.24 -10.86
N GLU A 32 -27.66 5.72 -9.72
CA GLU A 32 -26.23 5.94 -9.51
C GLU A 32 -25.45 4.61 -9.67
N TYR A 33 -24.26 4.69 -10.26
CA TYR A 33 -23.41 3.52 -10.52
C TYR A 33 -21.93 3.85 -10.43
N PHE A 34 -21.12 2.85 -10.08
CA PHE A 34 -19.67 2.94 -10.16
C PHE A 34 -19.20 2.48 -11.53
N ASN A 35 -18.20 3.16 -12.09
CA ASN A 35 -17.58 2.80 -13.36
C ASN A 35 -16.05 2.78 -13.24
N CYS A 36 -15.42 1.78 -13.86
CA CYS A 36 -13.97 1.61 -13.91
C CYS A 36 -13.23 2.89 -14.38
N SER A 37 -12.24 3.33 -13.61
CA SER A 37 -11.42 4.49 -13.97
C SER A 37 -10.61 4.31 -15.25
N SER A 38 -10.18 3.08 -15.58
CA SER A 38 -9.48 2.79 -16.84
C SER A 38 -10.37 3.02 -18.06
N TYR A 39 -11.68 2.90 -17.93
CA TYR A 39 -12.60 3.25 -19.02
C TYR A 39 -12.94 4.75 -19.01
N ARG A 40 -13.25 5.29 -17.82
CA ARG A 40 -13.81 6.64 -17.67
C ARG A 40 -12.78 7.77 -17.77
N LYS A 41 -11.57 7.59 -17.22
CA LYS A 41 -10.58 8.67 -17.07
C LYS A 41 -9.28 8.44 -17.84
N ALA A 42 -8.96 7.20 -18.22
CA ALA A 42 -7.68 6.92 -18.88
C ALA A 42 -7.69 7.33 -20.36
N LEU A 43 -6.60 7.96 -20.79
CA LEU A 43 -6.33 8.31 -22.20
C LEU A 43 -6.29 7.05 -23.10
N LYS A 44 -5.66 5.98 -22.61
CA LYS A 44 -5.68 4.65 -23.22
C LYS A 44 -6.53 3.72 -22.37
N ARG A 45 -7.68 3.32 -22.90
CA ARG A 45 -8.62 2.44 -22.21
C ARG A 45 -8.10 1.00 -22.21
N THR A 46 -7.96 0.42 -21.03
CA THR A 46 -7.58 -0.99 -20.85
C THR A 46 -8.75 -1.87 -20.42
N CYS A 47 -9.93 -1.29 -20.25
CA CYS A 47 -11.17 -1.99 -19.90
C CYS A 47 -12.34 -1.49 -20.74
N ALA A 48 -13.36 -2.34 -20.89
CA ALA A 48 -14.69 -1.92 -21.28
C ALA A 48 -15.38 -1.13 -20.15
N SER A 49 -16.62 -0.69 -20.37
CA SER A 49 -17.41 0.07 -19.40
C SER A 49 -17.92 -0.80 -18.24
N HIS A 50 -17.01 -1.41 -17.48
CA HIS A 50 -17.36 -2.19 -16.29
C HIS A 50 -18.03 -1.29 -15.28
N GLN A 51 -19.28 -1.61 -15.00
CA GLN A 51 -20.17 -0.80 -14.18
C GLN A 51 -20.98 -1.68 -13.25
N ILE A 52 -21.28 -1.13 -12.07
CA ILE A 52 -22.16 -1.74 -11.09
C ILE A 52 -22.96 -0.63 -10.41
N THR A 53 -24.27 -0.82 -10.26
CA THR A 53 -25.13 0.19 -9.62
C THR A 53 -24.85 0.25 -8.12
N VAL A 54 -24.99 1.44 -7.52
CA VAL A 54 -24.83 1.61 -6.06
C VAL A 54 -25.73 0.64 -5.31
N LYS A 55 -27.00 0.54 -5.72
CA LYS A 55 -27.98 -0.39 -5.14
C LYS A 55 -27.55 -1.86 -5.20
N ALA A 56 -26.93 -2.30 -6.30
CA ALA A 56 -26.43 -3.67 -6.39
C ALA A 56 -25.31 -3.93 -5.39
N VAL A 57 -24.37 -2.98 -5.24
CA VAL A 57 -23.29 -3.07 -4.24
C VAL A 57 -23.86 -3.11 -2.83
N GLU A 58 -24.78 -2.21 -2.49
CA GLU A 58 -25.43 -2.17 -1.17
C GLU A 58 -26.17 -3.47 -0.84
N THR A 59 -26.84 -4.06 -1.84
CA THR A 59 -27.54 -5.33 -1.67
C THR A 59 -26.56 -6.47 -1.36
N LEU A 60 -25.48 -6.58 -2.13
CA LEU A 60 -24.43 -7.58 -1.92
C LEU A 60 -23.76 -7.43 -0.55
N LEU A 61 -23.43 -6.19 -0.15
CA LEU A 61 -22.84 -5.90 1.16
C LEU A 61 -23.78 -6.28 2.30
N LEU A 62 -25.07 -5.93 2.18
CA LEU A 62 -26.06 -6.27 3.21
C LEU A 62 -26.26 -7.78 3.34
N GLU A 63 -26.31 -8.50 2.23
CA GLU A 63 -26.39 -9.96 2.22
C GLU A 63 -25.17 -10.61 2.87
N ASP A 64 -23.97 -10.13 2.55
CA ASP A 64 -22.73 -10.63 3.13
C ASP A 64 -22.63 -10.35 4.64
N LEU A 65 -23.00 -9.14 5.07
CA LEU A 65 -23.07 -8.79 6.50
C LEU A 65 -24.05 -9.70 7.25
N ARG A 66 -25.25 -9.93 6.70
CA ARG A 66 -26.23 -10.84 7.29
C ARG A 66 -25.71 -12.27 7.36
N ARG A 67 -25.03 -12.75 6.32
CA ARG A 67 -24.39 -14.07 6.30
C ARG A 67 -23.33 -14.18 7.38
N THR A 68 -22.45 -13.19 7.49
CA THR A 68 -21.36 -13.14 8.48
C THR A 68 -21.91 -13.11 9.91
N VAL A 69 -22.94 -12.30 10.19
CA VAL A 69 -23.60 -12.27 11.50
C VAL A 69 -24.26 -13.61 11.83
N ARG A 70 -24.92 -14.26 10.87
CA ARG A 70 -25.48 -15.61 11.07
C ARG A 70 -24.40 -16.64 11.35
N PHE A 71 -23.28 -16.59 10.63
CA PHE A 71 -22.16 -17.49 10.84
C PHE A 71 -21.57 -17.30 12.25
N ALA A 72 -21.30 -16.06 12.66
CA ALA A 72 -20.81 -15.75 14.01
C ALA A 72 -21.74 -16.23 15.14
N LYS A 73 -23.06 -16.16 14.92
CA LYS A 73 -24.05 -16.62 15.91
C LYS A 73 -24.21 -18.15 15.94
N SER A 74 -24.26 -18.80 14.79
CA SER A 74 -24.53 -20.24 14.68
C SER A 74 -23.31 -21.10 14.95
N GLN A 75 -22.11 -20.60 14.62
CA GLN A 75 -20.86 -21.34 14.69
C GLN A 75 -19.79 -20.53 15.41
N LYS A 76 -20.08 -20.13 16.65
CA LYS A 76 -19.23 -19.23 17.44
C LYS A 76 -17.77 -19.70 17.55
N GLN A 77 -17.54 -20.99 17.83
CA GLN A 77 -16.18 -21.52 17.98
C GLN A 77 -15.40 -21.48 16.66
N THR A 78 -16.01 -21.94 15.57
CA THR A 78 -15.41 -21.86 14.23
C THR A 78 -15.11 -20.42 13.83
N PHE A 79 -16.02 -19.48 14.15
CA PHE A 79 -15.82 -18.06 13.88
C PHE A 79 -14.65 -17.48 14.67
N LEU A 80 -14.53 -17.81 15.97
CA LEU A 80 -13.39 -17.38 16.80
C LEU A 80 -12.07 -17.94 16.29
N GLN A 81 -12.04 -19.23 15.92
CA GLN A 81 -10.84 -19.85 15.37
C GLN A 81 -10.45 -19.21 14.03
N LEU A 82 -11.42 -18.89 13.16
CA LEU A 82 -11.16 -18.16 11.93
C LEU A 82 -10.56 -16.77 12.20
N LEU A 83 -11.08 -16.04 13.19
CA LEU A 83 -10.54 -14.73 13.57
C LEU A 83 -9.12 -14.83 14.12
N GLN A 84 -8.84 -15.83 14.97
CA GLN A 84 -7.49 -16.09 15.48
C GLN A 84 -6.52 -16.42 14.36
N ASN A 85 -6.87 -17.38 13.49
CA ASN A 85 -6.03 -17.75 12.35
C ASN A 85 -5.74 -16.55 11.44
N ASN A 86 -6.74 -15.69 11.18
CA ASN A 86 -6.53 -14.49 10.38
C ASN A 86 -5.62 -13.47 11.07
N ALA A 87 -5.74 -13.31 12.39
CA ALA A 87 -4.86 -12.45 13.18
C ALA A 87 -3.42 -12.99 13.14
N ASP A 88 -3.22 -14.29 13.38
CA ASP A 88 -1.93 -14.95 13.35
C ASP A 88 -1.26 -14.85 11.97
N GLU A 89 -2.02 -15.07 10.88
CA GLU A 89 -1.48 -14.94 9.53
C GLU A 89 -1.12 -13.48 9.20
N LYS A 90 -1.92 -12.51 9.65
CA LYS A 90 -1.60 -11.10 9.50
C LYS A 90 -0.32 -10.74 10.26
N GLU A 91 -0.20 -11.18 11.51
CA GLU A 91 1.00 -10.96 12.32
C GLU A 91 2.24 -11.60 11.68
N LYS A 92 2.13 -12.83 11.16
CA LYS A 92 3.22 -13.49 10.42
C LYS A 92 3.64 -12.71 9.18
N LEU A 93 2.68 -12.15 8.42
CA LEU A 93 2.97 -11.35 7.24
C LEU A 93 3.64 -10.03 7.61
N GLU A 94 3.16 -9.35 8.64
CA GLU A 94 3.77 -8.12 9.17
C GLU A 94 5.19 -8.38 9.69
N LEU A 95 5.40 -9.47 10.44
CA LEU A 95 6.72 -9.88 10.90
C LEU A 95 7.67 -10.17 9.74
N LYS A 96 7.22 -10.88 8.70
CA LYS A 96 8.00 -11.13 7.48
C LYS A 96 8.35 -9.84 6.73
N ALA A 97 7.40 -8.91 6.63
CA ALA A 97 7.65 -7.62 5.98
C ALA A 97 8.67 -6.78 6.77
N ASN A 98 8.51 -6.69 8.08
CA ASN A 98 9.40 -5.94 8.97
C ASN A 98 10.81 -6.53 8.98
N THR A 99 10.94 -7.86 9.04
CA THR A 99 12.25 -8.53 8.97
C THR A 99 12.92 -8.33 7.62
N HIS A 100 12.19 -8.45 6.51
CA HIS A 100 12.72 -8.15 5.18
C HIS A 100 13.18 -6.69 5.06
N GLU A 101 12.38 -5.74 5.53
CA GLU A 101 12.72 -4.32 5.51
C GLU A 101 13.93 -4.00 6.40
N LEU A 102 14.03 -4.65 7.55
CA LEU A 102 15.18 -4.56 8.45
C LEU A 102 16.46 -5.04 7.75
N THR A 103 16.43 -6.24 7.15
CA THR A 103 17.58 -6.78 6.43
C THR A 103 17.99 -5.88 5.27
N ALA A 104 17.04 -5.40 4.46
CA ALA A 104 17.32 -4.50 3.36
C ALA A 104 17.95 -3.18 3.82
N ALA A 105 17.48 -2.61 4.94
CA ALA A 105 18.04 -1.40 5.52
C ALA A 105 19.48 -1.64 6.04
N GLU A 106 19.72 -2.75 6.74
CA GLU A 106 21.06 -3.11 7.23
C GLU A 106 22.05 -3.36 6.09
N GLU A 107 21.63 -4.01 5.00
CA GLU A 107 22.44 -4.21 3.80
C GLU A 107 22.76 -2.87 3.11
N ARG A 108 21.79 -1.97 3.03
CA ARG A 108 21.99 -0.64 2.46
C ARG A 108 22.97 0.19 3.29
N ILE A 109 22.86 0.15 4.62
CA ILE A 109 23.83 0.81 5.52
C ILE A 109 25.24 0.29 5.25
N LYS A 110 25.44 -1.04 5.19
CA LYS A 110 26.76 -1.64 4.88
C LYS A 110 27.28 -1.25 3.49
N ALA A 111 26.39 -1.07 2.52
CA ALA A 111 26.78 -0.59 1.19
C ALA A 111 27.21 0.87 1.22
N LEU A 112 26.50 1.73 1.97
CA LEU A 112 26.85 3.13 2.17
C LEU A 112 28.21 3.27 2.86
N ASP A 113 28.50 2.46 3.88
CA ASP A 113 29.83 2.43 4.54
C ASP A 113 30.97 2.21 3.53
N LYS A 114 30.80 1.25 2.62
CA LYS A 114 31.78 0.97 1.57
C LYS A 114 31.92 2.12 0.57
N ILE A 115 30.80 2.75 0.20
CA ILE A 115 30.80 3.90 -0.71
C ILE A 115 31.54 5.08 -0.06
N ILE A 116 31.24 5.38 1.20
CA ILE A 116 31.88 6.46 1.97
C ILE A 116 33.38 6.19 2.11
N GLN A 117 33.78 4.95 2.43
CA GLN A 117 35.18 4.56 2.47
C GLN A 117 35.89 4.80 1.12
N SER A 118 35.30 4.37 0.00
CA SER A 118 35.86 4.58 -1.33
C SER A 118 35.97 6.06 -1.70
N LEU A 119 34.99 6.89 -1.31
CA LEU A 119 35.03 8.33 -1.53
C LEU A 119 36.22 8.98 -0.78
N CYS A 120 36.46 8.55 0.45
CA CYS A 120 37.62 9.01 1.24
C CYS A 120 38.94 8.60 0.57
N GLU A 121 39.06 7.37 0.09
CA GLU A 121 40.24 6.88 -0.63
C GLU A 121 40.50 7.66 -1.92
N ASP A 122 39.46 7.92 -2.72
CA ASP A 122 39.57 8.69 -3.96
C ASP A 122 39.87 10.17 -3.72
N LYS A 123 39.39 10.75 -2.62
CA LYS A 123 39.77 12.10 -2.17
C LYS A 123 41.27 12.15 -1.86
N VAL A 124 41.79 11.20 -1.07
CA VAL A 124 43.21 11.14 -0.70
C VAL A 124 44.10 10.89 -1.92
N ALA A 125 43.65 10.08 -2.87
CA ALA A 125 44.35 9.84 -4.14
C ALA A 125 44.29 11.02 -5.14
N GLY A 126 43.60 12.11 -4.81
CA GLY A 126 43.48 13.30 -5.66
C GLY A 126 42.59 13.08 -6.90
N LYS A 127 41.82 11.99 -6.95
CA LYS A 127 40.94 11.66 -8.09
C LYS A 127 39.62 12.44 -8.06
N LEU A 128 39.23 12.93 -6.87
CA LEU A 128 38.00 13.67 -6.64
C LEU A 128 38.30 15.03 -6.01
N SER A 129 37.61 16.08 -6.45
CA SER A 129 37.71 17.39 -5.82
C SER A 129 37.06 17.39 -4.45
N GLU A 130 37.59 18.22 -3.54
CA GLU A 130 37.07 18.34 -2.18
C GLU A 130 35.58 18.74 -2.14
N GLU A 131 35.18 19.72 -2.95
CA GLU A 131 33.78 20.16 -3.03
C GLU A 131 32.82 19.03 -3.44
N ARG A 132 33.25 18.16 -4.37
CA ARG A 132 32.44 17.01 -4.80
C ARG A 132 32.40 15.92 -3.75
N CYS A 133 33.52 15.67 -3.06
CA CYS A 133 33.58 14.70 -1.96
C CYS A 133 32.60 15.08 -0.84
N LEU A 134 32.61 16.34 -0.42
CA LEU A 134 31.76 16.85 0.66
C LEU A 134 30.26 16.72 0.33
N LYS A 135 29.85 17.11 -0.88
CA LYS A 135 28.44 17.01 -1.30
C LYS A 135 27.95 15.56 -1.34
N LEU A 136 28.78 14.63 -1.83
CA LEU A 136 28.43 13.23 -1.90
C LEU A 136 28.41 12.57 -0.51
N SER A 137 29.40 12.85 0.34
CA SER A 137 29.45 12.31 1.70
C SER A 137 28.26 12.77 2.54
N GLU A 138 27.90 14.05 2.49
CA GLU A 138 26.74 14.59 3.20
C GLU A 138 25.43 13.88 2.81
N THR A 139 25.25 13.62 1.51
CA THR A 139 24.05 12.92 1.01
C THR A 139 23.97 11.48 1.54
N TYR A 140 25.09 10.75 1.50
CA TYR A 140 25.13 9.35 1.95
C TYR A 140 25.06 9.22 3.47
N GLU A 141 25.70 10.13 4.23
CA GLU A 141 25.61 10.17 5.69
C GLU A 141 24.18 10.48 6.15
N SER A 142 23.48 11.39 5.46
CA SER A 142 22.06 11.68 5.73
C SER A 142 21.16 10.47 5.48
N GLU A 143 21.36 9.77 4.35
CA GLU A 143 20.65 8.52 4.05
C GLU A 143 20.93 7.46 5.12
N GLN A 144 22.19 7.28 5.52
CA GLN A 144 22.61 6.31 6.51
C GLN A 144 22.02 6.61 7.90
N ALA A 145 21.99 7.87 8.32
CA ALA A 145 21.37 8.29 9.57
C ALA A 145 19.87 7.95 9.58
N GLY A 146 19.15 8.26 8.49
CA GLY A 146 17.73 7.93 8.34
C GLY A 146 17.47 6.41 8.38
N LEU A 147 18.30 5.62 7.71
CA LEU A 147 18.20 4.16 7.75
C LEU A 147 18.54 3.59 9.13
N THR A 148 19.49 4.18 9.86
CA THR A 148 19.88 3.73 11.20
C THR A 148 18.75 3.93 12.20
N GLU A 149 18.08 5.09 12.18
CA GLU A 149 16.89 5.32 13.00
C GLU A 149 15.75 4.37 12.64
N LYS A 150 15.55 4.10 11.35
CA LYS A 150 14.57 3.11 10.89
C LYS A 150 14.88 1.70 11.40
N VAL A 151 16.13 1.25 11.30
CA VAL A 151 16.59 -0.05 11.83
C VAL A 151 16.35 -0.13 13.33
N LYS A 152 16.65 0.93 14.07
CA LYS A 152 16.41 1.01 15.52
C LYS A 152 14.93 0.89 15.87
N ALA A 153 14.06 1.59 15.14
CA ALA A 153 12.61 1.52 15.31
C ALA A 153 12.06 0.12 15.00
N LEU A 154 12.51 -0.50 13.89
CA LEU A 154 12.11 -1.85 13.51
C LEU A 154 12.55 -2.88 14.56
N LYS A 155 13.79 -2.80 15.05
CA LYS A 155 14.29 -3.68 16.12
C LYS A 155 13.58 -3.54 17.45
N ALA A 156 13.02 -2.37 17.76
CA ALA A 156 12.24 -2.18 18.98
C ALA A 156 10.81 -2.74 18.88
N THR A 157 10.35 -3.01 17.66
CA THR A 157 8.98 -3.49 17.38
C THR A 157 8.93 -5.01 17.14
N LEU A 158 10.07 -5.61 16.82
CA LEU A 158 10.28 -7.06 16.67
C LEU A 158 10.61 -7.71 18.03
#